data_AF-A0A532TES4-F1
#
_entry.id   AF-A0A532TES4-F1
#
_cell.length_a   1.000
_cell.length_b   1.000
_cell.length_c   1.000
_cell.angle_alpha   90.00
_cell.angle_beta   90.00
_cell.angle_gamma   90.00
#
_symmetry.space_group_name_H-M   'P 1'
#
loop_
_entity.id
_entity.type
_entity.pdbx_description
1 polymer ?
#
loop_
_entity_poly.entity_id
_entity_poly.type
_entity_poly.pdbx_seq_one_letter_code
_entity_poly.pdbx_strand_id
1 'polypeptide(L)'
;MASTTIQISKKIKNKLFELINRLEKKWGRRITYDEAIEFLLEEKVTKVNKEEFLNNIKKFQGILKGEGRSLLKESRRVDLEREERYTNR
;
A
#
# COMPACT_ATOMS: atom_id res chain seq x y z
N MET A 1 -31.23 16.58 12.06
CA MET A 1 -30.55 15.59 11.19
C MET A 1 -31.59 15.02 10.24
N ALA A 2 -31.32 15.00 8.94
CA ALA A 2 -32.23 14.40 7.96
C ALA A 2 -32.10 12.87 8.03
N SER A 3 -33.21 12.17 8.24
CA SER A 3 -33.22 10.71 8.22
C SER A 3 -33.59 10.22 6.83
N THR A 4 -32.69 9.47 6.19
CA THR A 4 -32.94 8.86 4.88
C THR A 4 -33.05 7.35 5.03
N THR A 5 -34.17 6.79 4.59
CA THR A 5 -34.37 5.34 4.56
C THR A 5 -33.84 4.77 3.25
N ILE A 6 -32.88 3.86 3.33
CA ILE A 6 -32.31 3.18 2.16
C ILE A 6 -32.69 1.69 2.24
N GLN A 7 -33.24 1.15 1.15
CA GLN A 7 -33.47 -0.29 1.05
C GLN A 7 -32.21 -1.00 0.55
N ILE A 8 -31.76 -2.00 1.31
CA ILE A 8 -30.58 -2.79 0.97
C ILE A 8 -30.91 -4.29 1.07
N SER A 9 -30.22 -5.10 0.29
CA SER A 9 -30.35 -6.55 0.38
C SER A 9 -29.84 -7.07 1.74
N LYS A 10 -30.41 -8.19 2.22
CA LYS A 10 -29.97 -8.87 3.45
C LYS A 10 -28.47 -9.20 3.43
N LYS A 11 -27.95 -9.54 2.24
CA LYS A 11 -26.52 -9.80 2.02
C LYS A 11 -25.65 -8.57 2.30
N ILE A 12 -26.07 -7.39 1.82
CA ILE A 12 -25.33 -6.13 2.04
C ILE A 12 -25.40 -5.74 3.52
N LYS A 13 -26.58 -5.87 4.13
CA LYS A 13 -26.76 -5.60 5.57
C LYS A 13 -25.79 -6.41 6.43
N ASN A 14 -25.66 -7.71 6.17
CA ASN A 14 -24.73 -8.57 6.91
C ASN A 14 -23.27 -8.14 6.73
N LYS A 15 -22.86 -7.82 5.48
CA LYS A 15 -21.51 -7.33 5.21
C LYS A 15 -21.21 -6.00 5.91
N LEU A 16 -22.18 -5.10 5.95
CA LEU A 16 -22.03 -3.81 6.61
C LEU A 16 -21.87 -3.99 8.12
N PHE A 17 -22.62 -4.92 8.71
CA PHE A 17 -22.47 -5.29 10.11
C PHE A 17 -21.11 -5.92 10.43
N GLU A 18 -20.62 -6.83 9.58
CA GLU A 18 -19.26 -7.39 9.70
C GLU A 18 -18.19 -6.31 9.61
N LEU A 19 -18.35 -5.35 8.71
CA LEU A 19 -17.44 -4.21 8.57
C LEU A 19 -17.41 -3.37 9.85
N ILE A 20 -18.59 -3.02 10.40
CA ILE A 20 -18.71 -2.28 11.66
C ILE A 20 -17.95 -3.01 12.77
N ASN A 21 -18.21 -4.30 12.98
CA ASN A 21 -17.51 -5.08 14.00
C ASN A 21 -15.98 -5.07 13.83
N ARG A 22 -15.50 -5.07 12.58
CA ARG A 22 -14.07 -5.00 12.28
C ARG A 22 -13.49 -3.62 12.61
N LEU A 23 -14.21 -2.55 12.28
CA LEU A 23 -13.82 -1.17 12.58
C LEU A 23 -13.85 -0.91 14.09
N GLU A 24 -14.85 -1.41 14.81
CA GLU A 24 -14.94 -1.30 16.26
C GLU A 24 -13.76 -1.98 16.95
N LYS A 25 -13.40 -3.19 16.51
CA LYS A 25 -12.19 -3.88 17.01
C LYS A 25 -10.91 -3.11 16.72
N LYS A 26 -10.82 -2.46 15.56
CA LYS A 26 -9.62 -1.72 15.13
C LYS A 26 -9.45 -0.39 15.84
N TRP A 27 -10.54 0.35 16.07
CA TRP A 27 -10.52 1.70 16.64
C TRP A 27 -10.86 1.73 18.13
N GLY A 28 -11.30 0.61 18.71
CA GLY A 28 -11.60 0.50 20.14
C GLY A 28 -12.80 1.33 20.60
N ARG A 29 -13.65 1.77 19.67
CA ARG A 29 -14.86 2.57 19.92
C ARG A 29 -16.04 2.04 19.14
N ARG A 30 -17.25 2.35 19.61
CA ARG A 30 -18.48 2.02 18.89
C ARG A 30 -18.54 2.79 17.56
N ILE A 31 -18.97 2.12 16.49
CA ILE A 31 -19.05 2.67 15.14
C ILE A 31 -20.49 2.64 14.65
N THR A 32 -20.94 3.76 14.09
CA THR A 32 -22.27 3.92 13.51
C THR A 32 -22.32 3.44 12.06
N TYR A 33 -23.53 3.22 11.54
CA TYR A 33 -23.71 2.89 10.13
C TYR A 33 -23.23 4.03 9.21
N ASP A 34 -23.42 5.28 9.61
CA ASP A 34 -22.98 6.45 8.83
C ASP A 34 -21.45 6.49 8.72
N GLU A 35 -20.73 6.30 9.82
CA GLU A 35 -19.26 6.23 9.82
C GLU A 35 -18.73 5.05 9.00
N ALA A 36 -19.42 3.90 9.04
CA ALA A 36 -19.05 2.75 8.22
C ALA A 36 -19.29 2.99 6.72
N ILE A 37 -20.36 3.72 6.37
CA ILE A 37 -20.66 4.12 4.99
C ILE A 37 -19.62 5.14 4.50
N GLU A 38 -19.29 6.14 5.32
CA GLU A 38 -18.28 7.15 5.02
C GLU A 38 -16.91 6.50 4.81
N PHE A 39 -16.51 5.58 5.69
CA PHE A 39 -15.30 4.78 5.52
C PHE A 39 -15.27 4.04 4.18
N LEU A 40 -16.38 3.42 3.76
CA LEU A 40 -16.45 2.71 2.47
C LEU A 40 -16.36 3.66 1.26
N LEU A 41 -16.91 4.88 1.38
CA LEU A 41 -16.82 5.90 0.35
C LEU A 41 -15.38 6.40 0.22
N GLU A 42 -14.74 6.72 1.35
CA GLU A 42 -13.33 7.12 1.40
C GLU A 42 -12.39 6.02 0.91
N GLU A 43 -12.59 4.76 1.34
CA GLU A 43 -11.77 3.61 0.94
C GLU A 43 -11.90 3.32 -0.57
N LYS A 44 -13.07 3.60 -1.17
CA LYS A 44 -13.24 3.55 -2.63
C LYS A 44 -12.47 4.65 -3.33
N VAL A 45 -12.36 5.84 -2.74
CA VAL A 45 -11.54 6.95 -3.28
C VAL A 45 -10.04 6.65 -3.10
N THR A 46 -9.67 5.96 -2.02
CA THR A 46 -8.29 5.51 -1.73
C THR A 46 -7.92 4.16 -2.33
N LYS A 47 -8.75 3.56 -3.21
CA LYS A 47 -8.27 2.53 -4.13
C LYS A 47 -7.25 3.17 -5.04
N VAL A 48 -6.02 3.17 -4.56
CA VAL A 48 -4.86 3.79 -5.18
C VAL A 48 -4.87 3.40 -6.63
N ASN A 49 -4.90 4.41 -7.50
CA ASN A 49 -4.79 4.18 -8.93
C ASN A 49 -3.49 3.40 -9.14
N LYS A 50 -3.60 2.11 -9.44
CA LYS A 50 -2.47 1.18 -9.41
C LYS A 50 -1.35 1.67 -10.34
N GLU A 51 -1.71 2.35 -11.42
CA GLU A 51 -0.78 3.02 -12.32
C GLU A 51 -0.06 4.19 -11.65
N GLU A 52 -0.76 5.04 -10.89
CA GLU A 52 -0.16 6.16 -10.17
C GLU A 52 0.79 5.70 -9.05
N PHE A 53 0.40 4.65 -8.32
CA PHE A 53 1.25 4.01 -7.31
C PHE A 53 2.53 3.43 -7.91
N LEU A 54 2.39 2.64 -8.99
CA LEU A 54 3.53 2.03 -9.67
C LEU A 54 4.43 3.10 -10.32
N ASN A 55 3.85 4.17 -10.87
CA ASN A 55 4.61 5.28 -11.44
C ASN A 55 5.37 6.07 -10.36
N ASN A 56 4.79 6.25 -9.18
CA ASN A 56 5.50 6.89 -8.07
C ASN A 56 6.62 5.99 -7.53
N ILE A 57 6.43 4.68 -7.42
CA ILE A 57 7.50 3.74 -7.04
C ILE A 57 8.64 3.72 -8.08
N LYS A 58 8.32 3.79 -9.38
CA LYS A 58 9.33 3.87 -10.45
C LYS A 58 10.24 5.09 -10.33
N LYS A 59 9.77 6.23 -9.80
CA LYS A 59 10.61 7.40 -9.53
C LYS A 59 11.70 7.12 -8.50
N PHE A 60 11.44 6.21 -7.56
CA PHE A 60 12.39 5.84 -6.51
C PHE A 60 13.26 4.61 -6.85
N GLN A 61 12.88 3.81 -7.86
CA GLN A 61 13.66 2.63 -8.29
C GLN A 61 14.90 2.94 -9.16
N GLY A 62 15.21 4.22 -9.42
CA GLY A 62 16.28 4.62 -10.33
C GLY A 62 17.31 5.57 -9.70
N ILE A 63 17.91 5.22 -8.56
CA ILE A 63 18.87 6.11 -7.85
C ILE A 63 20.23 6.21 -8.57
N LEU A 64 20.57 5.30 -9.48
CA LEU A 64 21.84 5.39 -10.23
C LEU A 64 21.58 5.49 -11.73
N LYS A 65 21.25 6.70 -12.18
CA LYS A 65 21.30 7.08 -13.60
C LYS A 65 22.69 7.67 -13.93
N GLY A 66 23.16 7.44 -15.15
CA GLY A 66 24.43 7.99 -15.65
C GLY A 66 25.66 7.39 -14.95
N GLU A 67 26.61 8.25 -14.58
CA GLU A 67 27.93 7.91 -14.05
C GLU A 67 27.89 7.02 -12.80
N GLY A 68 26.86 7.17 -11.95
CA GLY A 68 26.70 6.37 -10.75
C GLY A 68 26.55 4.87 -11.01
N ARG A 69 25.97 4.48 -12.17
CA ARG A 69 25.86 3.07 -12.55
C ARG A 69 27.22 2.48 -12.96
N SER A 70 28.05 3.29 -13.63
CA SER A 70 29.41 2.91 -14.01
C SER A 70 30.31 2.77 -12.78
N LEU A 71 30.23 3.72 -11.85
CA LEU A 71 30.97 3.67 -10.58
C LEU A 71 30.60 2.45 -9.74
N LEU A 72 29.31 2.11 -9.62
CA LEU A 72 28.88 0.91 -8.90
C LEU A 72 29.42 -0.38 -9.57
N LYS A 73 29.47 -0.42 -10.90
CA LYS A 73 30.00 -1.57 -11.65
C LYS A 73 31.51 -1.73 -11.43
N GLU A 74 32.24 -0.62 -11.40
CA GLU A 74 33.68 -0.57 -11.10
C GLU A 74 33.96 -1.06 -9.67
N SER A 75 33.27 -0.52 -8.66
CA SER A 75 33.43 -0.95 -7.27
C SER A 75 33.18 -2.44 -7.08
N ARG A 76 32.11 -2.97 -7.69
CA ARG A 76 31.79 -4.40 -7.62
C ARG A 76 32.85 -5.29 -8.27
N ARG A 77 33.52 -4.83 -9.32
CA ARG A 77 34.61 -5.57 -9.97
C ARG A 77 35.82 -5.67 -9.04
N VAL A 78 36.19 -4.58 -8.39
CA VAL A 78 37.30 -4.53 -7.43
C VAL A 78 37.03 -5.42 -6.22
N ASP A 79 35.78 -5.43 -5.73
CA ASP A 79 35.37 -6.30 -4.63
C ASP A 79 35.47 -7.78 -5.02
N LEU A 80 35.03 -8.15 -6.23
CA LEU A 80 35.17 -9.52 -6.76
C LEU A 80 36.63 -9.96 -6.86
N GLU A 81 37.51 -9.13 -7.42
CA GLU A 81 38.95 -9.42 -7.52
C GLU A 81 39.61 -9.56 -6.14
N ARG A 82 39.09 -8.86 -5.13
CA ARG A 82 39.53 -9.01 -3.74
C ARG A 82 39.07 -10.36 -3.18
N GLU A 83 37.80 -10.70 -3.35
CA GLU A 83 37.24 -11.98 -2.87
C GLU A 83 37.94 -13.17 -3.52
N GLU A 84 38.17 -13.16 -4.84
CA GLU A 84 38.88 -14.22 -5.55
C GLU A 84 40.32 -14.43 -5.03
N ARG A 85 41.01 -13.35 -4.65
CA ARG A 85 42.34 -13.44 -4.02
C ARG A 85 42.32 -14.10 -2.65
N TYR A 86 41.24 -13.96 -1.90
CA TYR A 86 41.08 -14.59 -0.58
C TYR A 86 40.50 -16.00 -0.66
N THR A 87 39.82 -16.34 -1.76
CA THR A 87 39.17 -17.64 -1.94
C THR A 87 40.04 -18.67 -2.68
N ASN A 88 41.05 -18.23 -3.43
CA ASN A 88 42.02 -19.10 -4.13
C ASN A 88 43.32 -19.38 -3.32
N ARG A 89 43.25 -19.37 -1.99
CA ARG A 89 44.28 -19.88 -1.07
C ARG A 89 43.78 -21.14 -0.38
#